data_AF-A0A920GTR7-F1
#
_entry.id   AF-A0A920GTR7-F1
#
_cell.length_a   1.000
_cell.length_b   1.000
_cell.length_c   1.000
_cell.angle_alpha   90.00
_cell.angle_beta   90.00
_cell.angle_gamma   90.00
#
_symmetry.space_group_name_H-M   'P 1'
#
loop_
_entity.id
_entity.type
_entity.pdbx_description
1 polymer ?
#
loop_
_entity_poly.entity_id
_entity_poly.type
_entity_poly.pdbx_seq_one_letter_code
_entity_poly.pdbx_strand_id
1 'polypeptide(L)'
;MQPIWTYKFNFQEVLKHATKVDSIFAIQFQVMNKNTWNAMPPEYQTAFMEAAQIAADDANAQDKALEAEYTQKLVDAGMEIYTPNASEKAEWVKAGKAIWSEVGASIDPSVLKRLQEITG
;
A
#
# COMPACT_ATOMS: atom_id res chain seq x y z
N MET A 1 9.11 3.22 -2.90
CA MET A 1 8.78 2.73 -4.25
C MET A 1 8.07 1.39 -4.13
N GLN A 2 7.13 1.07 -5.02
CA GLN A 2 6.49 -0.26 -5.10
C GLN A 2 7.12 -1.09 -6.23
N PRO A 3 8.04 -2.03 -5.95
CA PRO A 3 8.90 -2.62 -6.97
C PRO A 3 8.14 -3.41 -8.03
N ILE A 4 7.08 -4.14 -7.63
CA ILE A 4 6.26 -4.95 -8.53
C ILE A 4 5.63 -4.09 -9.63
N TRP A 5 4.99 -2.98 -9.26
CA TRP A 5 4.31 -2.09 -10.21
C TRP A 5 5.29 -1.26 -11.04
N THR A 6 6.37 -0.77 -10.42
CA THR A 6 7.42 -0.04 -11.15
C THR A 6 7.96 -0.88 -12.31
N TYR A 7 8.21 -2.18 -12.09
CA TYR A 7 8.68 -3.06 -13.14
C TYR A 7 7.59 -3.42 -14.16
N LYS A 8 6.39 -3.81 -13.69
CA LYS A 8 5.29 -4.26 -14.57
C LYS A 8 4.77 -3.15 -15.50
N PHE A 9 4.90 -1.89 -15.11
CA PHE A 9 4.54 -0.74 -15.95
C PHE A 9 5.70 -0.16 -16.75
N ASN A 10 6.85 -0.85 -16.77
CA ASN A 10 8.04 -0.46 -17.52
C ASN A 10 8.61 0.91 -17.14
N PHE A 11 8.45 1.35 -15.89
CA PHE A 11 8.99 2.64 -15.47
C PHE A 11 10.51 2.66 -15.46
N GLN A 12 11.18 1.50 -15.36
CA GLN A 12 12.63 1.36 -15.50
C GLN A 12 13.16 1.80 -16.87
N GLU A 13 12.31 1.90 -17.91
CA GLU A 13 12.74 2.36 -19.24
C GLU A 13 12.99 3.88 -19.27
N VAL A 14 12.37 4.63 -18.35
CA VAL A 14 12.40 6.10 -18.34
C VAL A 14 12.85 6.68 -16.99
N LEU A 15 12.92 5.88 -15.93
CA LEU A 15 13.37 6.28 -14.60
C LEU A 15 14.68 5.57 -14.25
N LYS A 16 15.71 6.36 -13.89
CA LYS A 16 17.01 5.83 -13.49
C LYS A 16 17.15 5.62 -11.97
N HIS A 17 16.53 6.48 -11.17
CA HIS A 17 16.66 6.45 -9.71
C HIS A 17 15.31 6.16 -9.07
N ALA A 18 15.33 5.42 -7.97
CA ALA A 18 14.16 5.24 -7.15
C ALA A 18 14.51 5.17 -5.66
N THR A 19 13.60 5.67 -4.83
CA THR A 19 13.77 5.65 -3.37
C THR A 19 12.82 4.65 -2.74
N LYS A 20 13.36 3.71 -1.98
CA LYS A 20 12.61 2.82 -1.09
C LYS A 20 12.25 3.58 0.19
N VAL A 21 10.98 3.91 0.32
CA VAL A 21 10.39 4.50 1.53
C VAL A 21 9.07 3.84 1.86
N ASP A 22 8.86 3.64 3.17
CA ASP A 22 7.62 3.12 3.75
C ASP A 22 6.68 4.28 4.07
N SER A 23 6.48 5.20 3.11
CA SER A 23 5.72 6.43 3.32
C SER A 23 4.21 6.24 3.21
N ILE A 24 3.77 5.18 2.53
CA ILE A 24 2.36 4.86 2.32
C ILE A 24 2.13 3.36 2.50
N PHE A 25 0.96 3.01 3.01
CA PHE A 25 0.40 1.68 2.89
C PHE A 25 -0.63 1.71 1.76
N ALA A 26 -0.38 0.98 0.68
CA ALA A 26 -1.29 0.93 -0.46
C ALA A 26 -2.46 0.00 -0.14
N ILE A 27 -3.69 0.52 -0.23
CA ILE A 27 -4.92 -0.23 0.02
C ILE A 27 -5.73 -0.25 -1.26
N GLN A 28 -6.16 -1.45 -1.68
CA GLN A 28 -7.14 -1.62 -2.75
C GLN A 28 -8.45 -2.13 -2.16
N PHE A 29 -9.53 -1.41 -2.41
CA PHE A 29 -10.87 -1.81 -1.97
C PHE A 29 -11.54 -2.65 -3.06
N GLN A 30 -11.93 -3.88 -2.71
CA GLN A 30 -12.83 -4.67 -3.53
C GLN A 30 -14.27 -4.36 -3.10
N VAL A 31 -15.07 -3.86 -4.03
CA VAL A 31 -16.44 -3.39 -3.75
C VAL A 31 -17.44 -4.14 -4.62
N MET A 32 -18.60 -4.45 -4.03
CA MET A 32 -19.72 -5.08 -4.71
C MET A 32 -20.93 -4.15 -4.70
N ASN A 33 -21.76 -4.24 -5.75
CA ASN A 33 -23.06 -3.59 -5.75
C ASN A 33 -23.92 -4.09 -4.58
N LYS A 34 -24.50 -3.15 -3.81
CA LYS A 34 -25.29 -3.47 -2.61
C LYS A 34 -26.54 -4.29 -2.90
N ASN A 35 -27.20 -4.09 -4.04
CA ASN A 35 -28.39 -4.86 -4.41
C ASN A 35 -28.01 -6.30 -4.77
N THR A 36 -26.89 -6.51 -5.47
CA THR A 36 -26.35 -7.84 -5.73
C THR A 36 -26.00 -8.56 -4.44
N TRP A 37 -25.34 -7.86 -3.51
CA TRP A 37 -25.03 -8.41 -2.18
C TRP A 37 -26.28 -8.84 -1.42
N ASN A 38 -27.28 -7.96 -1.33
CA ASN A 38 -28.53 -8.21 -0.60
C ASN A 38 -29.41 -9.30 -1.25
N ALA A 39 -29.24 -9.53 -2.55
CA ALA A 39 -29.94 -10.61 -3.26
C ALA A 39 -29.34 -12.00 -2.96
N MET A 40 -28.12 -12.08 -2.42
CA MET A 40 -27.53 -13.36 -2.02
C MET A 40 -28.13 -13.85 -0.69
N PRO A 41 -28.50 -15.14 -0.60
CA PRO A 41 -28.81 -15.81 0.66
C PRO A 41 -27.72 -15.60 1.73
N PRO A 42 -28.07 -15.47 3.03
CA PRO A 42 -27.11 -15.23 4.10
C PRO A 42 -25.96 -16.24 4.18
N GLU A 43 -26.23 -17.51 3.87
CA GLU A 43 -25.21 -18.57 3.82
C GLU A 43 -24.15 -18.31 2.74
N TYR A 44 -24.54 -17.75 1.59
CA TYR A 44 -23.61 -17.40 0.52
C TYR A 44 -22.89 -16.08 0.80
N GLN A 45 -23.53 -15.15 1.51
CA GLN A 45 -22.85 -13.94 1.98
C GLN A 45 -21.66 -14.29 2.88
N THR A 46 -21.85 -15.16 3.87
CA THR A 46 -20.77 -15.60 4.76
C THR A 46 -19.64 -16.27 3.98
N ALA A 47 -19.97 -17.27 3.16
CA ALA A 47 -18.97 -17.99 2.36
C ALA A 47 -18.22 -17.05 1.38
N PHE A 48 -18.91 -16.06 0.82
CA PHE A 48 -18.30 -15.07 -0.06
C PHE A 48 -17.30 -14.19 0.69
N MET A 49 -17.64 -13.70 1.89
CA MET A 49 -16.71 -12.90 2.70
C MET A 49 -15.48 -13.70 3.13
N GLU A 50 -15.66 -14.97 3.51
CA GLU A 50 -14.55 -15.86 3.84
C GLU A 50 -13.62 -16.07 2.65
N ALA A 51 -14.18 -16.36 1.47
CA ALA A 51 -13.39 -16.48 0.24
C ALA A 51 -12.66 -15.18 -0.13
N ALA A 52 -13.31 -14.02 0.04
CA ALA A 52 -12.70 -12.72 -0.20
C ALA A 52 -11.54 -12.44 0.76
N GLN A 53 -11.67 -12.82 2.04
CA GLN A 53 -10.61 -12.68 3.02
C GLN A 53 -9.41 -13.59 2.70
N ILE A 54 -9.65 -14.86 2.35
CA ILE A 54 -8.60 -15.78 1.91
C ILE A 54 -7.86 -15.21 0.70
N ALA A 55 -8.59 -14.72 -0.31
CA ALA A 55 -7.97 -14.13 -1.49
C ALA A 55 -7.14 -12.88 -1.16
N ALA A 56 -7.59 -12.04 -0.21
CA ALA A 56 -6.82 -10.88 0.24
C ALA A 56 -5.53 -11.29 0.97
N ASP A 57 -5.59 -12.31 1.83
CA ASP A 57 -4.43 -12.82 2.56
C ASP A 57 -3.41 -13.47 1.62
N ASP A 58 -3.88 -14.26 0.66
CA ASP A 58 -3.04 -14.86 -0.38
C ASP A 58 -2.36 -13.80 -1.25
N ALA A 59 -3.10 -12.77 -1.69
CA ALA A 59 -2.53 -11.66 -2.46
C ALA A 59 -1.45 -10.91 -1.67
N ASN A 60 -1.73 -10.59 -0.39
CA ASN A 60 -0.77 -9.94 0.49
C ASN A 60 0.50 -10.79 0.73
N ALA A 61 0.35 -12.11 0.83
CA ALA A 61 1.46 -13.04 0.98
C ALA A 61 2.31 -13.09 -0.31
N GLN A 62 1.67 -13.13 -1.47
CA GLN A 62 2.35 -13.09 -2.77
C GLN A 62 3.11 -11.77 -2.96
N ASP A 63 2.50 -10.63 -2.66
CA ASP A 63 3.16 -9.32 -2.78
C ASP A 63 4.43 -9.26 -1.92
N LYS A 64 4.37 -9.75 -0.67
CA LYS A 64 5.53 -9.84 0.22
C LYS A 64 6.62 -10.76 -0.34
N ALA A 65 6.24 -11.92 -0.87
CA ALA A 65 7.19 -12.90 -1.42
C ALA A 65 7.89 -12.37 -2.68
N LEU A 66 7.18 -11.61 -3.51
CA LEU A 66 7.66 -11.08 -4.78
C LEU A 66 8.45 -9.77 -4.64
N GLU A 67 8.35 -9.07 -3.50
CA GLU A 67 8.98 -7.75 -3.32
C GLU A 67 10.50 -7.79 -3.60
N ALA A 68 11.20 -8.80 -3.06
CA ALA A 68 12.64 -8.96 -3.25
C ALA A 68 13.00 -9.28 -4.71
N GLU A 69 12.23 -10.18 -5.35
CA GLU A 69 12.44 -10.57 -6.75
C GLU A 69 12.30 -9.37 -7.68
N TYR A 70 11.22 -8.60 -7.55
CA TYR A 70 10.99 -7.44 -8.42
C TYR A 70 11.94 -6.29 -8.11
N THR A 71 12.40 -6.16 -6.86
CA THR A 71 13.49 -5.22 -6.53
C THR A 71 14.75 -5.58 -7.31
N GLN A 72 15.12 -6.86 -7.35
CA GLN A 72 16.30 -7.31 -8.11
C GLN A 72 16.13 -7.07 -9.62
N LYS A 73 14.94 -7.36 -10.18
CA LYS A 73 14.66 -7.08 -11.59
C LYS A 73 14.83 -5.60 -11.98
N LEU A 74 14.51 -4.68 -11.07
CA LEU A 74 14.73 -3.24 -11.30
C LEU A 74 16.22 -2.88 -11.28
N VAL A 75 16.99 -3.46 -10.36
CA VAL A 75 18.46 -3.28 -10.32
C VAL A 75 19.10 -3.84 -11.58
N ASP A 76 18.69 -5.04 -12.01
CA ASP A 76 19.18 -5.69 -13.23
C ASP A 76 18.82 -4.89 -14.49
N ALA A 77 17.70 -4.16 -14.47
CA ALA A 77 17.29 -3.22 -15.51
C ALA A 77 18.04 -1.87 -15.46
N GLY A 78 18.99 -1.69 -14.54
CA GLY A 78 19.85 -0.51 -14.46
C GLY A 78 19.32 0.61 -13.55
N MET A 79 18.30 0.35 -12.72
CA MET A 79 17.85 1.33 -11.75
C MET A 79 18.74 1.38 -10.51
N GLU A 80 18.98 2.59 -10.00
CA GLU A 80 19.65 2.84 -8.73
C GLU A 80 18.61 3.00 -7.62
N ILE A 81 18.60 2.07 -6.67
CA ILE A 81 17.62 2.06 -5.56
C ILE A 81 18.26 2.59 -4.28
N TYR A 82 17.79 3.74 -3.81
CA TYR A 82 18.22 4.36 -2.56
C TYR A 82 17.30 3.97 -1.40
N THR A 83 17.88 3.63 -0.24
CA THR A 83 17.12 3.43 1.01
C THR A 83 17.59 4.46 2.03
N PRO A 84 16.75 5.43 2.43
CA PRO A 84 17.13 6.43 3.43
C PRO A 84 17.44 5.80 4.78
N ASN A 85 18.42 6.36 5.48
CA ASN A 85 18.75 5.96 6.84
C ASN A 85 17.71 6.52 7.85
N ALA A 86 17.84 6.11 9.11
CA ALA A 86 16.90 6.48 10.16
C ALA A 86 16.80 8.00 10.39
N SER A 87 17.91 8.75 10.26
CA SER A 87 17.93 10.20 10.42
C SER A 87 17.16 10.89 9.31
N GLU A 88 17.41 10.51 8.05
CA GLU A 88 16.71 11.06 6.88
C GLU A 88 15.21 10.72 6.93
N LYS A 89 14.87 9.48 7.31
CA LYS A 89 13.48 9.07 7.50
C LYS A 89 12.79 9.94 8.57
N ALA A 90 13.47 10.26 9.68
CA ALA A 90 12.93 11.13 10.71
C ALA A 90 12.68 12.57 10.22
N GLU A 91 13.59 13.12 9.40
CA GLU A 91 13.40 14.43 8.77
C GLU A 91 12.17 14.45 7.85
N TRP A 92 11.98 13.39 7.05
CA TRP A 92 10.85 13.27 6.13
C TRP A 92 9.53 13.11 6.88
N VAL A 93 9.50 12.32 7.97
CA VAL A 93 8.33 12.20 8.84
C VAL A 93 7.99 13.53 9.50
N LYS A 94 8.99 14.30 9.97
CA LYS A 94 8.78 15.62 10.56
C LYS A 94 8.15 16.58 9.54
N ALA A 95 8.70 16.63 8.32
CA ALA A 95 8.17 17.47 7.24
C ALA A 95 6.73 17.05 6.85
N GLY A 96 6.46 15.75 6.71
CA GLY A 96 5.13 15.24 6.41
C GLY A 96 4.10 15.51 7.51
N LYS A 97 4.49 15.45 8.79
CA LYS A 97 3.61 15.82 9.90
C LYS A 97 3.31 17.33 9.95
N ALA A 98 4.26 18.17 9.56
CA ALA A 98 4.09 19.63 9.60
C ALA A 98 2.99 20.13 8.65
N ILE A 99 2.75 19.42 7.54
CA ILE A 99 1.70 19.80 6.58
C ILE A 99 0.31 19.26 6.96
N TRP A 100 0.19 18.35 7.94
CA TRP A 100 -1.08 17.68 8.24
C TRP A 100 -2.18 18.63 8.72
N SER A 101 -1.84 19.75 9.37
CA SER A 101 -2.80 20.77 9.78
C SER A 101 -3.51 21.44 8.59
N GLU A 102 -2.87 21.45 7.42
CA GLU A 102 -3.42 22.01 6.19
C GLU A 102 -4.05 20.90 5.33
N VAL A 103 -3.28 19.88 4.97
CA VAL A 103 -3.72 18.85 4.01
C VAL A 103 -4.73 17.85 4.61
N GLY A 104 -4.79 17.76 5.93
CA GLY A 104 -5.70 16.88 6.66
C GLY A 104 -6.89 17.58 7.27
N ALA A 105 -7.07 18.88 7.03
CA ALA A 105 -8.12 19.68 7.69
C ALA A 105 -9.54 19.17 7.42
N SER A 106 -9.76 18.47 6.30
CA SER A 106 -11.04 17.86 5.92
C SER A 106 -11.23 16.43 6.44
N ILE A 107 -10.18 15.82 6.99
CA ILE A 107 -10.24 14.46 7.55
C ILE A 107 -10.82 14.56 8.96
N ASP A 108 -11.84 13.74 9.23
CA ASP A 108 -12.43 13.65 10.57
C ASP A 108 -11.34 13.29 11.60
N PRO A 109 -11.13 14.10 12.65
CA PRO A 109 -10.11 13.84 13.67
C PRO A 109 -10.25 12.47 14.34
N SER A 110 -11.46 11.90 14.40
CA SER A 110 -11.70 10.57 14.95
C SER A 110 -11.05 9.46 14.12
N VAL A 111 -10.96 9.62 12.79
CA VAL A 111 -10.30 8.67 11.89
C VAL A 111 -8.79 8.68 12.15
N LEU A 112 -8.18 9.87 12.25
CA LEU A 112 -6.75 10.01 12.53
C LEU A 112 -6.40 9.43 13.91
N LYS A 113 -7.24 9.70 14.91
CA LYS A 113 -7.08 9.14 16.25
C LYS A 113 -7.16 7.61 16.23
N ARG A 114 -8.13 7.04 15.51
CA ARG A 114 -8.29 5.59 15.40
C ARG A 114 -7.09 4.92 14.74
N LEU A 115 -6.55 5.54 13.69
CA LEU A 115 -5.33 5.03 13.04
C LEU A 115 -4.15 5.01 14.00
N GLN A 116 -3.95 6.08 14.78
CA GLN A 116 -2.87 6.14 15.79
C GLN A 116 -3.00 5.03 16.86
N GLU A 117 -4.22 4.77 17.35
CA GLU A 117 -4.48 3.72 18.33
C GLU A 117 -4.16 2.31 17.79
N ILE A 118 -4.40 2.06 16.51
CA ILE A 118 -4.14 0.75 15.87
C ILE A 118 -2.65 0.58 15.60
N THR A 119 -1.93 1.66 15.28
CA THR A 119 -0.52 1.57 14.85
C THR A 119 0.51 1.58 15.97
N GLY A 120 0.12 1.93 17.21
CA GLY A 120 0.96 1.82 18.42
C GLY A 120 2.30 2.54 18.36
#